data_AF-A0AA41VQ98-F1
#
_entry.id   AF-A0AA41VQ98-F1
#
_cell.length_a   1.000
_cell.length_b   1.000
_cell.length_c   1.000
_cell.angle_alpha   90.00
_cell.angle_beta   90.00
_cell.angle_gamma   90.00
#
_symmetry.space_group_name_H-M   'P 1'
#
loop_
_entity.id
_entity.type
_entity.pdbx_description
1 polymer ?
#
loop_
_entity_poly.entity_id
_entity_poly.type
_entity_poly.pdbx_seq_one_letter_code
_entity_poly.pdbx_strand_id
1 'polypeptide(L)'
;CTSSISDCPISHPSQLTNPFLGLPLETGKCESCGTAEPGGCDGHFGYIQLPIPVYHPSHLGELKRLLSVICLKCLRMKKGK
;
A
#
# COMPACT_ATOMS: atom_id res chain seq x y z
N CYS A 1 3.35 6.77 -15.09
CA CYS A 1 3.59 5.50 -14.39
C CYS A 1 2.28 4.73 -14.31
N THR A 2 2.02 3.86 -15.28
CA THR A 2 0.85 2.95 -15.33
C THR A 2 1.12 1.73 -14.46
N SER A 3 1.39 1.95 -13.17
CA SER A 3 1.34 0.87 -12.20
C SER A 3 -0.14 0.56 -12.00
N SER A 4 -0.64 -0.45 -12.71
CA SER A 4 -2.00 -0.94 -12.58
C SER A 4 -2.31 -1.14 -11.09
N ILE A 5 -3.25 -0.36 -10.57
CA ILE A 5 -3.85 -0.61 -9.25
C ILE A 5 -4.71 -1.84 -9.45
N SER A 6 -4.08 -2.99 -9.36
CA SER A 6 -4.74 -4.27 -9.44
C SER A 6 -4.77 -4.81 -8.02
N ASP A 7 -5.97 -4.99 -7.47
CA ASP A 7 -6.20 -5.39 -6.08
C ASP A 7 -5.68 -6.82 -5.85
N CYS A 8 -4.46 -6.96 -5.32
CA CYS A 8 -3.90 -8.23 -4.91
C CYS A 8 -3.83 -8.33 -3.38
N PRO A 9 -4.91 -8.80 -2.72
CA PRO A 9 -4.92 -9.06 -1.30
C PRO A 9 -4.09 -10.31 -0.98
N ILE A 10 -3.18 -10.17 -0.01
CA ILE A 10 -2.36 -11.24 0.55
C ILE A 10 -2.93 -11.57 1.93
N SER A 11 -3.45 -12.78 2.07
CA SER A 11 -3.98 -13.31 3.34
C SER A 11 -3.14 -14.46 3.90
N HIS A 12 -2.30 -15.09 3.07
CA HIS A 12 -1.44 -16.19 3.46
C HIS A 12 0.00 -16.01 2.90
N PRO A 13 1.06 -16.38 3.64
CA PRO A 13 2.45 -16.21 3.19
C PRO A 13 2.78 -16.90 1.86
N SER A 14 2.11 -18.00 1.53
CA SER A 14 2.29 -18.71 0.26
C SER A 14 1.92 -17.87 -0.97
N GLN A 15 1.17 -16.79 -0.80
CA GLN A 15 0.79 -15.89 -1.91
C GLN A 15 1.90 -14.87 -2.23
N LEU A 16 2.95 -14.76 -1.40
CA LEU A 16 4.05 -13.84 -1.64
C LEU A 16 4.88 -14.21 -2.86
N THR A 17 4.84 -15.47 -3.30
CA THR A 17 5.53 -15.94 -4.53
C THR A 17 4.65 -15.85 -5.78
N ASN A 18 3.51 -15.16 -5.70
CA ASN A 18 2.58 -15.06 -6.82
C ASN A 18 3.22 -14.28 -8.00
N PRO A 19 3.21 -14.82 -9.23
CA PRO A 19 3.67 -14.16 -10.46
C PRO A 19 3.10 -12.75 -10.71
N PHE A 20 1.92 -12.47 -10.15
CA PHE A 20 1.30 -11.16 -10.19
C PHE A 20 2.15 -10.05 -9.54
N LEU A 21 2.90 -10.36 -8.48
CA LEU A 21 3.71 -9.38 -7.74
C LEU A 21 4.98 -8.96 -8.51
N GLY A 22 5.22 -9.53 -9.69
CA GLY A 22 6.36 -9.17 -10.52
C GLY A 22 7.70 -9.54 -9.91
N LEU A 23 7.72 -10.57 -9.06
CA LEU A 23 8.96 -11.13 -8.55
C LEU A 23 9.78 -11.76 -9.69
N PRO A 24 11.12 -11.82 -9.57
CA PRO A 24 11.94 -12.54 -10.52
C PRO A 24 11.49 -14.01 -10.61
N LEU A 25 10.95 -14.40 -11.77
CA LEU A 25 10.56 -15.78 -12.05
C LEU A 25 11.68 -16.44 -12.86
N GLU A 26 12.06 -17.67 -12.51
CA GLU A 26 13.01 -18.44 -13.33
C GLU A 26 12.38 -18.88 -14.66
N THR A 27 11.06 -19.09 -14.68
CA THR A 27 10.27 -19.44 -15.86
C THR A 27 8.88 -18.83 -15.76
N GLY A 28 8.29 -18.43 -16.89
CA GLY A 28 6.93 -17.89 -16.96
C GLY A 28 6.90 -16.40 -17.31
N LYS A 29 5.71 -15.80 -17.20
CA LYS A 29 5.49 -14.36 -17.41
C LYS A 29 4.82 -13.76 -16.19
N CYS A 30 5.10 -12.50 -15.91
CA CYS A 30 4.35 -11.77 -14.89
C CYS A 30 2.87 -11.72 -15.27
N GLU A 31 1.97 -12.09 -14.36
CA GLU A 31 0.53 -12.08 -14.61
C GLU A 31 -0.07 -10.68 -14.64
N SER A 32 0.64 -9.67 -14.10
CA SER A 32 0.16 -8.29 -14.03
C SER A 32 0.56 -7.46 -15.26
N CYS A 33 1.83 -7.50 -15.68
CA CYS A 33 2.31 -6.76 -16.86
C CYS A 33 2.53 -7.63 -18.12
N GLY A 34 2.53 -8.95 -18.00
CA GLY A 34 2.72 -9.88 -19.12
C GLY A 34 4.17 -10.08 -19.56
N THR A 35 5.14 -9.37 -18.99
CA THR A 35 6.55 -9.51 -19.37
C THR A 35 7.12 -10.86 -18.94
N ALA A 36 7.83 -11.53 -19.85
CA ALA A 36 8.58 -12.77 -19.59
C ALA A 36 10.10 -12.56 -19.50
N GLU A 37 10.59 -11.44 -20.04
CA GLU A 37 12.02 -11.13 -20.08
C GLU A 37 12.55 -10.74 -18.69
N PRO A 38 13.68 -11.31 -18.23
CA PRO A 38 14.36 -10.85 -17.03
C PRO A 38 14.67 -9.36 -17.09
N GLY A 39 14.27 -8.62 -16.05
CA GLY A 39 14.45 -7.16 -15.99
C GLY A 39 13.40 -6.34 -16.76
N GLY A 40 12.43 -6.98 -17.43
CA GLY A 40 11.31 -6.30 -18.08
C GLY A 40 10.09 -6.07 -17.19
N CYS A 41 10.21 -6.33 -15.88
CA CYS A 41 9.18 -6.11 -14.88
C CYS A 41 9.79 -5.34 -13.69
N ASP A 42 9.20 -4.19 -13.37
CA ASP A 42 9.63 -3.31 -12.25
C ASP A 42 9.07 -3.75 -10.88
N GLY A 43 8.25 -4.80 -10.86
CA GLY A 43 7.49 -5.25 -9.70
C GLY A 43 6.10 -4.63 -9.60
N HIS A 44 5.22 -5.30 -8.84
CA HIS A 44 3.84 -4.89 -8.65
C HIS A 44 3.45 -4.90 -7.18
N PHE A 45 2.56 -3.96 -6.81
CA PHE A 45 2.08 -3.85 -5.45
C PHE A 45 1.05 -4.94 -5.15
N GLY A 46 1.21 -5.56 -3.98
CA GLY A 46 0.14 -6.26 -3.26
C GLY A 46 -0.12 -5.56 -1.94
N TYR A 47 -1.19 -5.95 -1.25
CA TYR A 47 -1.51 -5.41 0.07
C TYR A 47 -1.97 -6.49 1.02
N ILE A 48 -1.68 -6.30 2.31
CA ILE A 48 -2.33 -7.05 3.39
C ILE A 48 -3.43 -6.17 3.97
N GLN A 49 -4.63 -6.73 4.13
CA GLN A 49 -5.71 -6.04 4.81
C GLN A 49 -5.53 -6.23 6.32
N LEU A 50 -5.18 -5.17 7.04
CA LEU A 50 -5.14 -5.21 8.49
C LEU A 50 -6.57 -5.30 9.05
N PRO A 51 -6.80 -6.10 10.11
CA PRO A 51 -8.13 -6.24 10.71
C PRO A 51 -8.61 -4.96 11.41
N ILE A 52 -7.67 -4.06 11.76
CA ILE A 52 -7.92 -2.77 12.40
C ILE A 52 -6.99 -1.70 11.82
N PRO A 53 -7.39 -0.41 11.83
CA PRO A 53 -6.49 0.67 11.49
C PRO A 53 -5.33 0.78 12.50
N VAL A 54 -4.13 1.02 12.00
CA VAL A 54 -2.91 1.18 12.81
C VAL A 54 -2.27 2.53 12.49
N TYR A 55 -1.79 3.24 13.52
CA TYR A 55 -1.06 4.49 13.32
C TYR A 55 0.32 4.24 12.72
N HIS A 56 0.65 4.93 11.63
CA HIS A 56 1.99 4.91 11.07
C HIS A 56 2.95 5.70 11.97
N PRO A 57 4.04 5.10 12.51
CA PRO A 57 4.93 5.76 13.47
C PRO A 57 5.48 7.10 12.97
N SER A 58 5.87 7.18 11.70
CA SER A 58 6.42 8.41 11.10
C SER A 58 5.43 9.57 10.99
N HIS A 59 4.11 9.32 11.12
CA HIS A 59 3.07 10.35 10.99
C HIS A 59 2.47 10.77 12.34
N LEU A 60 2.97 10.24 13.45
CA LEU A 60 2.43 10.55 14.78
C LEU A 60 2.59 12.03 15.14
N GLY A 61 3.66 12.69 14.68
CA GLY A 61 3.89 14.11 14.90
C GLY A 61 2.85 14.99 14.20
N GLU A 62 2.64 14.74 12.90
CA GLU A 62 1.64 15.43 12.06
C GLU A 62 0.23 15.18 12.57
N LEU A 63 -0.07 13.93 12.96
CA LEU A 63 -1.36 13.57 13.53
C LEU A 63 -1.61 14.36 14.82
N LYS A 64 -0.65 14.41 15.75
CA LYS A 64 -0.78 15.23 16.97
C LYS A 64 -1.01 16.69 16.64
N ARG A 65 -0.27 17.25 15.67
CA ARG A 65 -0.45 18.63 15.22
C ARG A 65 -1.86 18.86 14.69
N LEU A 66 -2.37 17.96 13.84
CA LEU A 66 -3.73 18.03 13.31
C LEU A 66 -4.77 17.97 14.43
N LEU A 67 -4.65 17.00 15.33
CA LEU A 67 -5.55 16.85 16.49
C LEU A 67 -5.54 18.09 17.41
N SER A 68 -4.41 18.81 17.49
CA SER A 68 -4.31 20.04 18.29
C SER A 68 -5.12 21.21 17.73
N VAL A 69 -5.28 21.29 16.40
CA VAL A 69 -5.96 22.40 15.70
C VAL A 69 -7.41 22.10 15.34
N ILE A 70 -7.89 20.87 15.52
CA ILE A 70 -9.30 20.50 15.34
C ILE A 70 -10.03 20.41 16.68
N CYS A 71 -11.31 20.74 16.69
CA CYS A 71 -12.21 20.43 17.81
C CYS A 71 -12.67 18.98 17.69
N LEU A 72 -12.31 18.11 18.65
CA LEU A 72 -12.66 16.68 18.61
C LEU A 72 -14.16 16.39 18.77
N LYS A 73 -14.98 17.40 19.11
CA LYS A 73 -16.44 17.26 19.20
C LYS A 73 -17.16 17.51 17.87
N CYS A 74 -16.76 18.54 17.13
CA CYS A 74 -17.42 18.94 15.88
C CYS A 74 -16.57 18.74 14.63
N LEU A 75 -15.33 18.29 14.79
CA LEU A 75 -14.34 18.02 13.74
C LEU A 75 -14.01 19.23 12.85
N ARG A 76 -14.32 20.44 13.32
CA ARG A 76 -13.96 21.70 12.65
C ARG A 76 -12.64 22.23 13.18
N MET A 77 -11.96 23.01 12.35
CA MET A 77 -10.78 23.77 12.77
C MET A 77 -11.15 24.71 13.93
N LYS A 78 -10.30 24.74 14.97
CA LYS A 78 -10.38 25.74 16.03
C LYS A 78 -10.10 27.09 15.37
N LYS A 79 -11.01 28.05 15.56
CA LYS A 79 -10.74 29.44 15.16
C LYS A 79 -9.50 29.90 15.93
N GLY A 80 -8.51 30.43 15.23
CA GLY A 80 -7.39 31.11 15.87
C GLY A 80 -7.93 32.22 16.78
N LYS A 81 -7.25 32.44 17.91
CA LYS A 81 -7.41 33.72 18.61
C LYS A 81 -6.82 34.83 17.75
#